data_AF-A0A351ZBU5-F1
#
_entry.id   AF-A0A351ZBU5-F1
#
_cell.length_a   1.000
_cell.length_b   1.000
_cell.length_c   1.000
_cell.angle_alpha   90.00
_cell.angle_beta   90.00
_cell.angle_gamma   90.00
#
_symmetry.space_group_name_H-M   'P 1'
#
loop_
_entity.id
_entity.type
_entity.pdbx_description
1 polymer ?
#
loop_
_entity_poly.entity_id
_entity_poly.type
_entity_poly.pdbx_seq_one_letter_code
_entity_poly.pdbx_strand_id
1 'polypeptide(L)'
;MKKRVNPEMVDDENPELTTEEIRAMRPAREVLPPELYAILTKRRPGQRGPQKALLKQQVTLRLDVKILAHFKAGGRGWQTRINDALKRIVAKPKGKAA
;
A
#
# COMPACT_ATOMS: atom_id res chain seq x y z
N MET A 1 -6.01 -13.31 13.92
CA MET A 1 -5.87 -14.69 14.44
C MET A 1 -4.57 -14.77 15.22
N LYS A 2 -4.59 -15.18 16.49
CA LYS A 2 -3.34 -15.45 17.23
C LYS A 2 -2.69 -16.67 16.59
N LYS A 3 -1.47 -16.52 16.04
CA LYS A 3 -0.70 -17.68 15.57
C LYS A 3 -0.46 -18.60 16.78
N ARG A 4 -0.79 -19.88 16.64
CA ARG A 4 -0.38 -20.90 17.62
C ARG A 4 1.12 -21.09 17.48
N VAL A 5 1.86 -21.00 18.58
CA VAL A 5 3.29 -21.31 18.62
C VAL A 5 3.44 -22.81 18.36
N ASN A 6 4.36 -23.20 17.48
CA ASN A 6 4.68 -24.61 17.27
C ASN A 6 5.61 -25.06 18.42
N PRO A 7 5.19 -25.98 19.31
CA PRO A 7 5.99 -26.38 20.46
C PRO A 7 7.36 -26.97 20.09
N GLU A 8 7.46 -27.64 18.93
CA GLU A 8 8.71 -28.25 18.46
C GLU A 8 9.74 -27.24 17.94
N MET A 9 9.36 -25.97 17.77
CA MET A 9 10.27 -24.90 17.34
C MET A 9 10.72 -23.98 18.49
N VAL A 10 10.29 -24.27 19.72
CA VAL A 10 10.73 -23.53 20.90
C VAL A 10 12.08 -24.09 21.33
N ASP A 11 13.07 -23.22 21.45
CA ASP A 11 14.40 -23.55 21.95
C ASP A 11 14.50 -23.10 23.40
N ASP A 12 14.37 -24.04 24.34
CA ASP A 12 14.39 -23.77 25.79
C ASP A 12 15.80 -23.39 26.30
N GLU A 13 16.85 -23.68 25.52
CA GLU A 13 18.24 -23.33 25.85
C GLU A 13 18.59 -21.89 25.42
N ASN A 14 17.76 -21.27 24.58
CA ASN A 14 17.98 -19.89 24.15
C ASN A 14 17.49 -18.90 25.23
N PRO A 15 18.39 -18.12 25.85
CA PRO A 15 18.00 -17.21 26.93
C PRO A 15 17.04 -16.13 26.45
N GLU A 16 16.19 -15.65 27.35
CA GLU A 16 15.31 -14.52 27.06
C GLU A 16 16.13 -13.25 26.81
N LEU A 17 15.75 -12.50 25.78
CA LEU A 17 16.37 -11.21 25.47
C LEU A 17 16.10 -10.21 26.59
N THR A 18 17.17 -9.63 27.14
CA THR A 18 17.06 -8.55 28.12
C THR A 18 16.69 -7.23 27.45
N THR A 19 16.11 -6.30 28.23
CA THR A 19 15.74 -4.97 27.76
C THR A 19 16.94 -4.18 27.21
N GLU A 20 18.12 -4.33 27.82
CA GLU A 20 19.33 -3.64 27.37
C GLU A 20 19.85 -4.21 26.04
N GLU A 21 19.79 -5.53 25.85
CA GLU A 21 20.13 -6.16 24.57
C GLU A 21 19.20 -5.70 23.45
N ILE A 22 17.89 -5.63 23.71
CA ILE A 22 16.90 -5.13 22.75
C ILE A 22 17.22 -3.69 22.33
N ARG A 23 17.61 -2.83 23.28
CA ARG A 23 17.98 -1.44 23.00
C ARG A 23 19.27 -1.33 22.18
N ALA A 24 20.20 -2.26 22.34
CA ALA A 24 21.46 -2.28 21.61
C ALA A 24 21.33 -2.84 20.18
N MET A 25 20.20 -3.48 19.82
CA MET A 25 20.01 -4.06 18.50
C MET A 25 20.05 -3.00 17.39
N ARG A 26 20.73 -3.33 16.30
CA ARG A 26 20.86 -2.48 15.11
C ARG A 26 20.02 -2.99 13.94
N PRO A 27 19.46 -2.10 13.11
CA PRO A 27 18.72 -2.49 11.92
C PRO A 27 19.56 -3.34 10.97
N ALA A 28 18.98 -4.39 10.39
CA ALA A 28 19.65 -5.31 9.46
C ALA A 28 20.36 -4.60 8.29
N ARG A 29 19.79 -3.49 7.79
CA ARG A 29 20.37 -2.67 6.71
C ARG A 29 21.73 -2.04 7.08
N GLU A 30 22.05 -1.92 8.37
CA GLU A 30 23.25 -1.25 8.89
C GLU A 30 24.35 -2.24 9.28
N VAL A 31 24.02 -3.53 9.36
CA VAL A 31 24.93 -4.60 9.82
C VAL A 31 25.20 -5.66 8.75
N LEU A 32 24.26 -5.90 7.84
CA LEU A 32 24.44 -6.87 6.77
C LEU A 32 25.18 -6.25 5.57
N PRO A 33 26.00 -7.05 4.85
CA PRO A 33 26.52 -6.66 3.55
C PRO A 33 25.39 -6.21 2.60
N PRO A 34 25.57 -5.14 1.80
CA PRO A 34 24.51 -4.61 0.94
C PRO A 34 23.90 -5.63 -0.01
N GLU A 35 24.71 -6.52 -0.58
CA GLU A 35 24.29 -7.56 -1.52
C GLU A 35 23.38 -8.58 -0.84
N LEU A 36 23.75 -9.01 0.37
CA LEU A 36 22.96 -9.95 1.15
C LEU A 36 21.64 -9.32 1.60
N TYR A 37 21.67 -8.08 2.07
CA TYR A 37 20.47 -7.35 2.44
C TYR A 37 19.50 -7.22 1.25
N ALA A 38 20.01 -6.91 0.06
CA ALA A 38 19.22 -6.80 -1.15
C ALA A 38 18.55 -8.13 -1.55
N ILE A 39 19.26 -9.26 -1.41
CA ILE A 39 18.70 -10.60 -1.69
C ILE A 39 17.59 -10.94 -0.69
N LEU A 40 17.84 -10.77 0.62
CA LEU A 40 16.89 -11.13 1.67
C LEU A 40 15.63 -10.26 1.65
N THR A 41 15.75 -9.00 1.23
CA THR A 41 14.62 -8.05 1.17
C THR A 41 13.97 -7.97 -0.21
N LYS A 42 14.47 -8.73 -1.19
CA LYS A 42 13.89 -8.78 -2.54
C LYS A 42 12.46 -9.30 -2.49
N ARG A 43 11.54 -8.54 -3.08
CA ARG A 43 10.13 -8.95 -3.17
C ARG A 43 9.95 -10.12 -4.12
N ARG A 44 9.04 -11.02 -3.76
CA ARG A 44 8.59 -12.09 -4.66
C ARG A 44 7.68 -11.52 -5.75
N PRO A 45 7.66 -12.12 -6.96
CA PRO A 45 6.66 -11.79 -7.96
C PRO A 45 5.24 -11.83 -7.36
N GLY A 46 4.45 -10.78 -7.59
CA GLY A 46 3.09 -10.63 -7.03
C GLY A 46 3.01 -10.02 -5.63
N GLN A 47 4.14 -9.84 -4.92
CA GLN A 47 4.12 -9.16 -3.62
C GLN A 47 3.98 -7.63 -3.81
N ARG A 48 2.88 -7.08 -3.30
CA ARG A 48 2.60 -5.64 -3.38
C ARG A 48 3.71 -4.85 -2.67
N GLY A 49 4.19 -3.79 -3.32
CA GLY A 49 5.13 -2.84 -2.72
C GLY A 49 4.52 -2.03 -1.57
N PRO A 50 5.32 -1.19 -0.89
CA PRO A 50 4.81 -0.30 0.12
C PRO A 50 3.84 0.64 -0.60
N GLN A 51 2.72 0.95 0.04
CA GLN A 51 1.76 1.86 -0.52
C GLN A 51 2.34 3.27 -0.55
N LYS A 52 3.00 3.64 -1.65
CA LYS A 52 3.48 5.01 -1.90
C LYS A 52 2.25 5.89 -2.16
N ALA A 53 1.74 6.51 -1.08
CA ALA A 53 0.60 7.42 -1.01
C ALA A 53 -0.79 6.86 -1.39
N LEU A 54 -1.83 7.39 -0.74
CA LEU A 54 -3.22 7.22 -1.16
C LEU A 54 -3.44 8.05 -2.42
N LEU A 55 -3.15 7.48 -3.60
CA LEU A 55 -3.37 8.15 -4.89
C LEU A 55 -4.87 8.41 -5.19
N LYS A 56 -5.78 7.81 -4.41
CA LYS A 56 -7.22 7.98 -4.50
C LYS A 56 -7.80 8.05 -3.09
N GLN A 57 -8.61 9.06 -2.83
CA GLN A 57 -9.36 9.20 -1.58
C GLN A 57 -10.81 8.83 -1.85
N GLN A 58 -11.38 7.97 -1.00
CA GLN A 58 -12.82 7.70 -1.03
C GLN A 58 -13.54 8.87 -0.35
N VAL A 59 -14.45 9.50 -1.08
CA VAL A 59 -15.28 10.61 -0.59
C VAL A 59 -16.74 10.35 -0.89
N THR A 60 -17.62 10.89 -0.04
CA THR A 60 -19.07 10.84 -0.27
C THR A 60 -19.48 12.03 -1.13
N LEU A 61 -19.63 11.81 -2.44
CA LEU A 61 -20.08 12.82 -3.40
C LEU A 61 -21.41 12.42 -4.03
N ARG A 62 -22.38 13.35 -4.08
CA ARG A 62 -23.62 13.18 -4.84
C ARG A 62 -23.41 13.67 -6.26
N LEU A 63 -23.74 12.83 -7.24
CA LEU A 63 -23.68 13.14 -8.66
C LEU A 63 -25.08 13.11 -9.26
N ASP A 64 -25.31 13.87 -10.32
CA ASP A 64 -26.56 13.84 -11.08
C ASP A 64 -26.89 12.41 -11.54
N VAL A 65 -28.16 12.03 -11.43
CA VAL A 65 -28.66 10.70 -11.80
C VAL A 65 -28.36 10.37 -13.26
N LYS A 66 -28.46 11.33 -14.19
CA LYS A 66 -28.17 11.14 -15.61
C LYS A 66 -26.70 10.82 -15.85
N ILE A 67 -25.79 11.47 -15.12
CA ILE A 67 -24.35 11.19 -15.19
C ILE A 67 -24.08 9.77 -14.71
N LEU A 68 -24.64 9.38 -13.55
CA LEU A 68 -24.47 8.03 -13.03
C LEU A 68 -25.04 6.96 -13.98
N ALA A 69 -26.22 7.19 -14.54
CA ALA A 69 -26.84 6.28 -15.50
C ALA A 69 -25.97 6.08 -16.74
N HIS A 70 -25.47 7.18 -17.32
CA HIS A 70 -24.58 7.13 -18.48
C HIS A 70 -23.33 6.28 -18.24
N PHE A 71 -22.61 6.50 -17.14
CA PHE A 71 -21.40 5.74 -16.87
C PHE A 71 -21.69 4.29 -16.50
N LYS A 72 -22.72 4.03 -15.69
CA LYS A 72 -23.10 2.66 -15.25
C LYS A 72 -23.59 1.79 -16.41
N ALA A 73 -24.23 2.36 -17.43
CA ALA A 73 -24.68 1.62 -18.62
C ALA A 73 -23.53 0.87 -19.32
N GLY A 74 -22.31 1.41 -19.29
CA GLY A 74 -21.11 0.75 -19.83
C GLY A 74 -20.51 -0.34 -18.93
N GLY A 75 -21.22 -0.81 -17.90
CA GLY A 75 -20.82 -1.94 -17.06
C GLY A 75 -19.55 -1.75 -16.23
N ARG A 76 -18.79 -2.84 -16.05
CA ARG A 76 -17.57 -2.88 -15.23
C ARG A 76 -16.60 -1.76 -15.61
N GLY A 77 -16.02 -1.11 -14.60
CA GLY A 77 -15.06 -0.02 -14.82
C GLY A 77 -15.68 1.38 -14.98
N TRP A 78 -16.99 1.53 -14.81
CA TRP A 78 -17.66 2.85 -14.87
C TRP A 78 -17.08 3.89 -13.92
N GLN A 79 -16.64 3.49 -12.72
CA GLN A 79 -15.98 4.37 -11.75
C GLN A 79 -14.61 4.88 -12.25
N THR A 80 -13.86 4.04 -12.97
CA THR A 80 -12.61 4.45 -13.62
C THR A 80 -12.89 5.47 -14.72
N ARG A 81 -13.88 5.18 -15.59
CA ARG A 81 -14.25 6.08 -16.69
C ARG A 81 -14.68 7.47 -16.22
N ILE A 82 -15.50 7.56 -15.18
CA ILE A 82 -15.92 8.86 -14.63
C ILE A 82 -14.75 9.61 -14.00
N ASN A 83 -13.87 8.92 -13.27
CA ASN A 83 -12.66 9.52 -12.72
C ASN A 83 -11.73 10.07 -13.82
N ASP A 84 -11.57 9.34 -14.93
CA ASP A 84 -10.73 9.80 -16.04
C ASP A 84 -11.34 10.98 -16.80
N ALA A 85 -12.66 11.05 -16.90
CA ALA A 85 -13.36 12.22 -17.42
C ALA A 85 -13.09 13.47 -16.55
N LEU A 86 -13.20 13.33 -15.22
CA LEU A 86 -12.89 14.42 -14.28
C LEU A 86 -11.42 14.86 -14.36
N LYS A 87 -10.48 13.91 -14.49
CA LYS A 87 -9.05 14.23 -14.68
C LYS A 87 -8.80 15.10 -15.91
N ARG A 88 -9.45 14.80 -17.05
CA ARG A 88 -9.29 15.60 -18.27
C ARG A 88 -9.77 17.05 -18.09
N ILE A 89 -10.84 17.25 -17.32
CA ILE A 89 -11.36 18.59 -17.01
C ILE A 89 -10.37 19.35 -16.13
N VAL A 90 -9.80 18.72 -15.10
CA VAL A 90 -8.83 19.35 -14.20
C VAL A 90 -7.49 19.63 -14.90
N ALA A 91 -7.06 18.74 -15.81
CA ALA A 91 -5.81 18.91 -16.56
C ALA A 91 -5.90 19.98 -17.65
N LYS A 92 -7.10 20.32 -18.12
CA LYS A 92 -7.29 21.45 -19.04
C LYS A 92 -7.23 22.74 -18.19
N PRO A 93 -6.24 23.63 -18.39
CA PRO A 93 -6.19 24.87 -17.64
C PRO A 93 -7.51 25.62 -17.84
N LYS A 94 -8.13 26.07 -16.74
CA LYS A 94 -9.27 26.98 -16.81
C LYS A 94 -8.76 28.23 -17.52
N GLY A 95 -9.20 28.44 -18.76
CA GLY A 95 -9.06 29.74 -19.41
C GLY A 95 -9.60 30.79 -18.44
N LYS A 96 -8.79 31.82 -18.17
CA LYS A 96 -9.10 32.97 -17.31
C LYS A 96 -10.59 33.30 -17.36
N ALA A 97 -11.27 33.19 -16.23
CA ALA A 97 -12.56 33.86 -16.08
C ALA A 97 -12.28 35.36 -16.21
N ALA A 98 -12.93 35.97 -17.20
CA ALA A 98 -13.03 37.42 -17.34
C ALA A 98 -13.98 37.99 -16.28
#